data_AF-A0A5D0UB04-F1
#
_entry.id   AF-A0A5D0UB04-F1
#
_cell.length_a   1.000
_cell.length_b   1.000
_cell.length_c   1.000
_cell.angle_alpha   90.00
_cell.angle_beta   90.00
_cell.angle_gamma   90.00
#
_symmetry.space_group_name_H-M   'P 1'
#
loop_
_entity.id
_entity.type
_entity.pdbx_description
1 polymer ?
#
loop_
_entity_poly.entity_id
_entity_poly.type
_entity_poly.pdbx_seq_one_letter_code
_entity_poly.pdbx_strand_id
1 'polypeptide(L)'
;MDYSERPRRWPAYAMAVLFLGYAAGKAVFALHAQLGFPGGPPVSAAEAERYARDFMAPATAQWLATASGVVGAGLALATVTRLGRRVPRALMLLMLAGMFLAVAGGAGIMIADGFVGIGVGWRWYHGVLGLVVIGLQVAMFQSYMTVTRRRGAN
;
A
#
# COMPACT_ATOMS: atom_id res chain seq x y z
N MET A 1 -37.26 -0.51 -0.01
CA MET A 1 -36.16 -1.46 0.26
C MET A 1 -34.87 -0.78 -0.12
N ASP A 2 -34.11 -0.34 0.87
CA ASP A 2 -32.88 0.41 0.64
C ASP A 2 -31.72 -0.57 0.38
N TYR A 3 -31.27 -0.66 -0.88
CA TYR A 3 -30.14 -1.51 -1.29
C TYR A 3 -28.78 -1.00 -0.78
N SER A 4 -28.76 0.11 -0.03
CA SER A 4 -27.54 0.81 0.44
C SER A 4 -26.78 0.11 1.58
N GLU A 5 -27.39 -0.88 2.24
CA GLU A 5 -26.91 -1.43 3.52
C GLU A 5 -25.85 -2.54 3.42
N ARG A 6 -25.41 -2.94 2.21
CA ARG A 6 -24.30 -3.92 2.10
C ARG A 6 -22.95 -3.21 2.27
N PRO A 7 -22.11 -3.64 3.23
CA PRO A 7 -20.80 -3.04 3.41
C PRO A 7 -19.97 -3.12 2.13
N ARG A 8 -19.45 -1.97 1.68
CA ARG A 8 -18.66 -1.86 0.44
C ARG A 8 -17.36 -2.63 0.59
N ARG A 9 -17.23 -3.76 -0.12
CA ARG A 9 -16.02 -4.60 -0.11
C ARG A 9 -15.02 -4.24 -1.20
N TRP A 10 -15.48 -3.53 -2.24
CA TRP A 10 -14.66 -3.20 -3.40
C TRP A 10 -13.36 -2.44 -3.06
N PRO A 11 -13.27 -1.55 -2.05
CA PRO A 11 -12.01 -0.87 -1.75
C PRO A 11 -10.93 -1.84 -1.30
N ALA A 12 -11.30 -2.89 -0.55
CA ALA A 12 -10.38 -3.93 -0.12
C ALA A 12 -9.82 -4.73 -1.29
N TYR A 13 -10.67 -5.07 -2.27
CA TYR A 13 -10.22 -5.76 -3.48
C TYR A 13 -9.33 -4.88 -4.35
N ALA A 14 -9.69 -3.60 -4.52
CA ALA A 14 -8.87 -2.63 -5.26
C ALA A 14 -7.49 -2.47 -4.60
N MET A 15 -7.43 -2.29 -3.28
CA MET A 15 -6.17 -2.23 -2.55
C MET A 15 -5.37 -3.52 -2.70
N ALA A 16 -6.00 -4.69 -2.59
CA ALA A 16 -5.31 -5.96 -2.75
C ALA A 16 -4.67 -6.10 -4.14
N VAL A 17 -5.40 -5.73 -5.20
CA VAL A 17 -4.85 -5.73 -6.57
C VAL A 17 -3.67 -4.76 -6.70
N LEU A 18 -3.79 -3.54 -6.16
CA LEU A 18 -2.70 -2.56 -6.18
C LEU A 18 -1.45 -3.07 -5.47
N PHE A 19 -1.59 -3.68 -4.29
CA PHE A 19 -0.48 -4.25 -3.55
C PHE A 19 0.16 -5.44 -4.25
N LEU A 20 -0.63 -6.30 -4.90
CA LEU A 20 -0.09 -7.41 -5.68
C LEU A 20 0.63 -6.90 -6.94
N GLY A 21 0.08 -5.90 -7.64
CA GLY A 21 0.77 -5.25 -8.75
C GLY A 21 2.09 -4.60 -8.33
N TYR A 22 2.08 -3.92 -7.19
CA TYR A 22 3.29 -3.38 -6.56
C TYR A 22 4.30 -4.50 -6.23
N ALA A 23 3.87 -5.57 -5.56
CA ALA A 23 4.74 -6.69 -5.20
C ALA A 23 5.34 -7.36 -6.43
N ALA A 24 4.53 -7.62 -7.46
CA ALA A 24 5.00 -8.22 -8.71
C ALA A 24 6.06 -7.33 -9.39
N GLY A 25 5.79 -6.03 -9.50
CA GLY A 25 6.78 -5.11 -10.07
C GLY A 25 8.06 -5.03 -9.23
N LYS A 26 7.94 -5.06 -7.90
CA LYS A 26 9.10 -5.10 -6.99
C LYS A 26 9.91 -6.39 -7.14
N ALA A 27 9.26 -7.53 -7.33
CA ALA A 27 9.94 -8.80 -7.59
C ALA A 27 10.74 -8.74 -8.90
N VAL A 28 10.22 -8.09 -9.94
CA VAL A 28 10.97 -7.88 -11.20
C VAL A 28 12.25 -7.07 -10.94
N PHE A 29 12.19 -5.95 -10.22
CA PHE A 29 13.40 -5.19 -9.86
C PHE A 29 14.37 -6.01 -8.98
N ALA A 30 13.83 -6.83 -8.07
CA ALA A 30 14.64 -7.70 -7.20
C ALA A 30 15.44 -8.73 -8.01
N LEU A 31 14.83 -9.35 -9.02
CA LEU A 31 15.47 -10.31 -9.91
C LEU A 31 16.63 -9.69 -10.71
N HIS A 32 16.55 -8.39 -11.01
CA HIS A 32 17.61 -7.65 -11.68
C HIS A 32 18.60 -6.98 -10.71
N ALA A 33 18.44 -7.18 -9.39
CA ALA A 33 19.20 -6.51 -8.34
C ALA A 33 19.24 -4.97 -8.50
N GLN A 34 18.13 -4.39 -8.97
CA GLN A 34 18.01 -2.95 -9.22
C GLN A 34 17.15 -2.27 -8.18
N LEU A 35 17.46 -1.00 -7.89
CA LEU A 35 16.51 -0.13 -7.23
C LEU A 35 15.52 0.43 -8.23
N GLY A 36 14.27 0.55 -7.83
CA GLY A 36 13.26 1.21 -8.64
C GLY A 36 11.87 1.08 -8.07
N PHE A 37 10.92 1.76 -8.71
CA PHE A 37 9.50 1.60 -8.45
C PHE A 37 8.80 1.37 -9.79
N PRO A 38 7.85 0.42 -9.90
CA PRO A 38 7.11 0.18 -11.14
C PRO A 38 6.40 1.43 -11.65
N GLY A 39 6.82 1.92 -12.82
CA GLY A 39 6.31 3.16 -13.42
C GLY A 39 6.88 4.47 -12.83
N GLY A 40 7.73 4.38 -11.81
CA GLY A 40 8.39 5.53 -11.19
C GLY A 40 9.60 6.05 -11.97
N PRO A 41 10.21 7.16 -11.52
CA PRO A 41 11.40 7.72 -12.15
C PRO A 41 12.59 6.73 -12.08
N PRO A 42 13.52 6.79 -13.05
CA PRO A 42 14.71 5.96 -13.03
C PRO A 42 15.60 6.31 -11.84
N VAL A 43 16.19 5.29 -11.21
CA VAL A 43 17.18 5.47 -10.14
C VAL A 43 18.57 5.51 -10.76
N SER A 44 19.37 6.53 -10.45
CA SER A 44 20.72 6.63 -10.98
C SER A 44 21.66 5.59 -10.36
N ALA A 45 22.72 5.21 -11.08
CA ALA A 45 23.73 4.27 -10.58
C ALA A 45 24.37 4.77 -9.27
N ALA A 46 24.70 6.06 -9.20
CA ALA A 46 25.28 6.68 -8.02
C ALA A 46 24.35 6.60 -6.79
N GLU A 47 23.04 6.77 -6.97
CA GLU A 47 22.07 6.60 -5.88
C GLU A 47 21.94 5.14 -5.45
N ALA A 48 21.95 4.20 -6.40
CA ALA A 48 21.90 2.78 -6.09
C ALA A 48 23.13 2.31 -5.31
N GLU A 49 24.32 2.77 -5.70
CA GLU A 49 25.57 2.49 -4.99
C GLU A 49 25.58 3.09 -3.59
N ARG A 50 25.13 4.34 -3.44
CA ARG A 50 25.01 4.99 -2.12
C ARG A 50 24.07 4.22 -1.21
N TYR A 51 22.90 3.83 -1.72
CA TYR A 51 21.93 3.05 -0.95
C TYR A 51 22.48 1.68 -0.53
N ALA A 52 23.20 1.00 -1.43
CA ALA A 52 23.82 -0.29 -1.15
C ALA A 52 24.89 -0.20 -0.05
N ARG A 53 25.65 0.90 -0.03
CA ARG A 53 26.70 1.17 0.96
C ARG A 53 26.13 1.52 2.33
N ASP A 54 25.14 2.41 2.36
CA ASP A 54 24.69 3.04 3.61
C ASP A 54 23.51 2.30 4.27
N PHE A 55 22.79 1.47 3.52
CA PHE A 55 21.54 0.88 3.99
C PHE A 55 21.44 -0.63 3.75
N MET A 56 21.22 -1.06 2.50
CA MET A 56 21.16 -2.50 2.17
C MET A 56 21.29 -2.75 0.67
N ALA A 57 21.63 -3.98 0.30
CA ALA A 57 21.66 -4.42 -1.09
C ALA A 57 20.31 -4.18 -1.80
N PRO A 58 20.32 -3.67 -3.05
CA PRO A 58 19.09 -3.40 -3.81
C PRO A 58 18.13 -4.57 -3.90
N ALA A 59 18.64 -5.78 -4.20
CA ALA A 59 17.83 -6.99 -4.28
C ALA A 59 17.08 -7.26 -2.97
N THR A 60 17.75 -7.14 -1.83
CA THR A 60 17.15 -7.31 -0.51
C THR A 60 16.05 -6.29 -0.26
N ALA A 61 16.29 -5.01 -0.57
CA ALA A 61 15.29 -3.97 -0.42
C ALA A 61 14.04 -4.25 -1.27
N GLN A 62 14.21 -4.69 -2.52
CA GLN A 62 13.08 -5.00 -3.39
C GLN A 62 12.34 -6.28 -2.99
N TRP A 63 13.03 -7.30 -2.46
CA TRP A 63 12.37 -8.48 -1.89
C TRP A 63 11.58 -8.15 -0.63
N LEU A 64 12.10 -7.28 0.26
CA LEU A 64 11.35 -6.78 1.41
C LEU A 64 10.12 -5.98 0.97
N ALA A 65 10.24 -5.14 -0.06
CA ALA A 65 9.12 -4.42 -0.64
C ALA A 65 8.09 -5.37 -1.31
N THR A 66 8.54 -6.45 -1.91
CA THR A 66 7.66 -7.50 -2.46
C THR A 66 6.87 -8.17 -1.36
N ALA A 67 7.56 -8.60 -0.29
CA ALA A 67 6.94 -9.23 0.87
C ALA A 67 5.92 -8.29 1.54
N SER A 68 6.25 -7.00 1.70
CA SER A 68 5.32 -6.03 2.28
C SER A 68 4.10 -5.80 1.39
N GLY A 69 4.25 -5.82 0.07
CA GLY A 69 3.12 -5.81 -0.87
C GLY A 69 2.22 -7.03 -0.69
N VAL A 70 2.77 -8.24 -0.63
CA VAL A 70 1.99 -9.47 -0.39
C VAL A 70 1.25 -9.42 0.95
N VAL A 71 1.93 -8.98 2.02
CA VAL A 71 1.31 -8.81 3.35
C VAL A 71 0.21 -7.76 3.30
N GLY A 72 0.42 -6.62 2.64
CA GLY A 72 -0.57 -5.57 2.46
C GLY A 72 -1.82 -6.06 1.73
N ALA A 73 -1.64 -6.84 0.67
CA ALA A 73 -2.76 -7.47 -0.05
C ALA A 73 -3.53 -8.46 0.84
N GLY A 74 -2.81 -9.32 1.59
CA GLY A 74 -3.42 -10.24 2.54
C GLY A 74 -4.22 -9.52 3.62
N LEU A 75 -3.68 -8.43 4.17
CA LEU A 75 -4.34 -7.60 5.17
C LEU A 75 -5.60 -6.93 4.61
N ALA A 76 -5.53 -6.38 3.39
CA ALA A 76 -6.70 -5.82 2.71
C ALA A 76 -7.81 -6.87 2.56
N LEU A 77 -7.49 -8.08 2.06
CA LEU A 77 -8.46 -9.18 1.94
C LEU A 77 -8.99 -9.67 3.30
N ALA A 78 -8.17 -9.63 4.35
CA ALA A 78 -8.60 -10.01 5.70
C ALA A 78 -9.75 -9.12 6.21
N THR A 79 -9.82 -7.85 5.78
CA THR A 79 -10.93 -6.95 6.19
C THR A 79 -12.31 -7.40 5.69
N VAL A 80 -12.38 -8.20 4.62
CA VAL A 80 -13.64 -8.59 3.94
C VAL A 80 -13.92 -10.09 3.93
N THR A 81 -12.93 -10.94 4.25
CA THR A 81 -13.06 -12.41 4.24
C THR A 81 -13.56 -12.96 5.58
N ARG A 82 -13.97 -14.24 5.60
CA ARG A 82 -14.39 -14.92 6.84
C ARG A 82 -13.21 -15.17 7.78
N LEU A 83 -12.04 -15.51 7.23
CA LEU A 83 -10.86 -15.83 8.03
C LEU A 83 -10.38 -14.60 8.81
N GLY A 84 -10.31 -13.43 8.17
CA GLY A 84 -9.91 -12.20 8.84
C GLY A 84 -10.87 -11.73 9.95
N ARG A 85 -12.13 -12.20 9.95
CA ARG A 85 -13.07 -11.93 11.06
C ARG A 85 -12.70 -12.65 12.36
N ARG A 86 -11.78 -13.62 12.33
CA ARG A 86 -11.25 -14.28 13.54
C ARG A 86 -10.17 -13.45 14.23
N VAL A 87 -9.63 -12.43 13.55
CA VAL A 87 -8.60 -11.55 14.13
C VAL A 87 -9.25 -10.63 15.17
N PRO A 88 -8.69 -10.50 16.38
CA PRO A 88 -9.17 -9.54 17.36
C PRO A 88 -9.24 -8.13 16.78
N ARG A 89 -10.35 -7.42 17.02
CA ARG A 89 -10.61 -6.11 16.39
C ARG A 89 -9.48 -5.11 16.64
N ALA A 90 -8.97 -5.03 17.87
CA ALA A 90 -7.89 -4.12 18.23
C ALA A 90 -6.61 -4.41 17.43
N LEU A 91 -6.25 -5.69 17.27
CA LEU A 91 -5.09 -6.09 16.48
C LEU A 91 -5.27 -5.72 15.00
N MET A 92 -6.43 -6.00 14.42
CA MET A 92 -6.71 -5.61 13.02
C MET A 92 -6.65 -4.09 12.83
N LEU A 93 -7.19 -3.30 13.75
CA LEU A 93 -7.11 -1.84 13.68
C LEU A 93 -5.66 -1.34 13.79
N LEU A 94 -4.84 -1.94 14.66
CA LEU A 94 -3.42 -1.63 14.75
C LEU A 94 -2.68 -1.94 13.44
N MET A 95 -2.93 -3.11 12.86
CA MET A 95 -2.36 -3.49 11.55
C MET A 95 -2.80 -2.53 10.44
N LEU A 96 -4.08 -2.16 10.40
CA LEU A 96 -4.60 -1.20 9.42
C LEU A 96 -4.04 0.20 9.63
N ALA A 97 -3.76 0.61 10.86
CA ALA A 97 -3.10 1.89 11.16
C ALA A 97 -1.64 1.87 10.67
N GLY A 98 -0.89 0.80 10.95
CA GLY A 98 0.47 0.64 10.43
C GLY A 98 0.52 0.62 8.90
N MET A 99 -0.41 -0.10 8.27
CA MET A 99 -0.60 -0.10 6.83
C MET A 99 -0.92 1.30 6.28
N PHE A 100 -1.80 2.04 6.95
CA PHE A 100 -2.14 3.42 6.57
C PHE A 100 -0.92 4.33 6.63
N LEU A 101 -0.11 4.26 7.69
CA LEU A 101 1.12 5.05 7.78
C LEU A 101 2.11 4.72 6.66
N ALA A 102 2.30 3.44 6.33
CA ALA A 102 3.16 3.03 5.23
C ALA A 102 2.65 3.54 3.87
N VAL A 103 1.35 3.39 3.60
CA VAL A 103 0.72 3.87 2.37
C VAL A 103 0.79 5.39 2.28
N ALA A 104 0.45 6.11 3.36
CA ALA A 104 0.47 7.55 3.41
C ALA A 104 1.90 8.11 3.26
N GLY A 105 2.91 7.43 3.82
CA GLY A 105 4.31 7.80 3.62
C GLY A 105 4.74 7.68 2.16
N GLY A 106 4.48 6.53 1.52
CA GLY A 106 4.82 6.31 0.12
C GLY A 106 4.06 7.24 -0.83
N ALA A 107 2.74 7.35 -0.66
CA ALA A 107 1.90 8.24 -1.45
C ALA A 107 2.23 9.72 -1.20
N GLY A 108 2.58 10.09 0.03
CA GLY A 108 2.99 11.44 0.40
C GLY A 108 4.23 11.90 -0.36
N ILE A 109 5.23 11.03 -0.52
CA ILE A 109 6.42 11.32 -1.35
C ILE A 109 6.00 11.56 -2.80
N MET A 110 5.13 10.72 -3.37
CA MET A 110 4.66 10.87 -4.75
C MET A 110 3.85 12.17 -4.96
N ILE A 111 3.06 12.57 -3.96
CA ILE A 111 2.28 13.81 -3.97
C ILE A 111 3.20 15.03 -3.88
N ALA A 112 4.12 15.04 -2.90
CA ALA A 112 5.03 16.15 -2.69
C ALA A 112 5.93 16.37 -3.91
N ASP A 113 6.53 15.31 -4.44
CA ASP A 113 7.39 15.41 -5.61
C ASP A 113 6.57 15.71 -6.88
N GLY A 114 5.48 14.99 -7.10
CA GLY A 114 4.65 15.12 -8.30
C GLY A 114 4.00 16.49 -8.49
N PHE A 115 3.63 17.18 -7.40
CA PHE A 115 2.97 18.49 -7.47
C PHE A 115 3.84 19.68 -7.09
N VAL A 116 4.84 19.47 -6.23
CA VAL A 116 5.69 20.55 -5.70
C VAL A 116 7.13 20.47 -6.24
N GLY A 117 7.53 19.33 -6.82
CA GLY A 117 8.89 19.13 -7.35
C GLY A 117 9.94 18.84 -6.27
N ILE A 118 9.51 18.40 -5.08
CA ILE A 118 10.39 18.04 -3.97
C ILE A 118 10.62 16.52 -4.00
N GLY A 119 11.66 16.07 -4.71
CA GLY A 119 12.04 14.65 -4.72
C GLY A 119 12.90 14.20 -5.90
N VAL A 120 12.61 13.00 -6.38
CA VAL A 120 13.42 12.22 -7.34
C VAL A 120 12.86 12.26 -8.77
N GLY A 121 11.90 13.15 -9.03
CA GLY A 121 11.33 13.37 -10.37
C GLY A 121 10.03 12.61 -10.65
N TRP A 122 9.21 12.34 -9.63
CA TRP A 122 7.85 11.88 -9.84
C TRP A 122 7.04 12.90 -10.65
N ARG A 123 6.25 12.41 -11.60
CA ARG A 123 5.36 13.25 -12.43
C ARG A 123 4.01 13.50 -11.75
N TRP A 124 3.32 14.59 -12.08
CA TRP A 124 2.03 14.99 -11.49
C TRP A 124 0.98 13.87 -11.39
N TYR A 125 0.91 12.97 -12.38
CA TYR A 125 -0.06 11.88 -12.37
C TYR A 125 0.23 10.83 -11.29
N HIS A 126 1.48 10.73 -10.83
CA HIS A 126 1.84 9.93 -9.65
C HIS A 126 1.33 10.57 -8.37
N GLY A 127 1.33 11.91 -8.28
CA GLY A 127 0.69 12.62 -7.19
C GLY A 127 -0.81 12.34 -7.13
N VAL A 128 -1.48 12.34 -8.30
CA VAL A 128 -2.90 11.94 -8.40
C VAL A 128 -3.08 10.49 -7.95
N LEU A 129 -2.23 9.57 -8.42
CA LEU A 129 -2.27 8.17 -7.98
C LEU A 129 -2.11 8.05 -6.45
N GLY A 130 -1.19 8.80 -5.84
CA GLY A 130 -1.01 8.84 -4.39
C GLY A 130 -2.29 9.24 -3.66
N LEU A 131 -2.97 10.31 -4.12
CA LEU A 131 -4.25 10.73 -3.55
C LEU A 131 -5.34 9.65 -3.68
N VAL A 132 -5.43 8.99 -4.84
CA VAL A 132 -6.37 7.90 -5.07
C VAL A 132 -6.11 6.73 -4.13
N VAL A 133 -4.85 6.32 -3.96
CA VAL A 133 -4.47 5.21 -3.07
C VAL A 133 -4.78 5.54 -1.61
N ILE A 134 -4.51 6.77 -1.14
CA ILE A 134 -4.91 7.22 0.21
C ILE A 134 -6.43 7.16 0.36
N GLY A 135 -7.19 7.66 -0.62
CA GLY A 135 -8.65 7.62 -0.60
C GLY A 135 -9.20 6.20 -0.52
N LEU A 136 -8.64 5.26 -1.29
CA LEU A 136 -8.98 3.84 -1.23
C LEU A 136 -8.67 3.22 0.13
N GLN A 137 -7.51 3.53 0.71
CA GLN A 137 -7.13 3.05 2.03
C GLN A 137 -8.10 3.55 3.11
N VAL A 138 -8.47 4.84 3.07
CA VAL A 138 -9.46 5.42 4.00
C VAL A 138 -10.83 4.76 3.82
N ALA A 139 -11.29 4.58 2.58
CA ALA A 139 -12.57 3.93 2.29
C ALA A 139 -12.61 2.47 2.77
N MET A 140 -11.50 1.73 2.62
CA MET A 140 -11.36 0.38 3.15
C MET A 140 -11.41 0.37 4.69
N PHE A 141 -10.67 1.27 5.35
CA PHE A 141 -10.64 1.39 6.80
C PHE A 141 -12.03 1.71 7.36
N GLN A 142 -12.73 2.69 6.76
CA GLN A 142 -14.10 3.06 7.13
C GLN A 142 -15.07 1.90 6.97
N SER A 143 -14.99 1.17 5.85
CA SER A 143 -15.82 -0.02 5.62
C SER A 143 -15.62 -1.07 6.72
N TYR A 144 -14.37 -1.35 7.08
CA TYR A 144 -14.05 -2.29 8.16
C TYR A 144 -14.60 -1.84 9.53
N MET A 145 -14.44 -0.55 9.87
CA MET A 145 -14.96 0.01 11.13
C MET A 145 -16.48 -0.11 11.22
N THR A 146 -17.21 0.23 10.14
CA THR A 146 -18.67 0.17 10.13
C THR A 146 -19.18 -1.26 10.31
N VAL A 147 -18.56 -2.24 9.65
CA VAL A 147 -18.94 -3.66 9.77
C VAL A 147 -18.70 -4.20 11.17
N THR A 148 -17.57 -3.86 11.78
CA THR A 148 -17.19 -4.41 13.07
C THR A 148 -17.87 -3.74 14.25
N ARG A 149 -18.22 -2.45 14.15
CA ARG A 149 -19.02 -1.74 15.17
C ARG A 149 -20.42 -2.32 15.30
N ARG A 150 -21.09 -2.66 14.19
CA ARG A 150 -22.43 -3.27 14.20
C ARG A 150 -22.47 -4.64 14.91
N ARG A 151 -21.34 -5.36 15.02
CA ARG A 151 -21.27 -6.66 15.69
C ARG A 151 -21.02 -6.61 17.19
N GLY A 152 -20.47 -5.52 17.70
CA GLY A 152 -20.27 -5.36 19.14
C GLY A 152 -21.48 -4.77 19.87
N ALA A 153 -22.53 -4.41 19.13
CA ALA A 153 -23.77 -3.85 19.66
C ALA A 153 -24.93 -4.87 19.70
N ASN A 154 -24.68 -6.10 19.23
CA ASN A 154 -25.57 -7.26 19.32
C ASN A 154 -24.92 -8.30 20.24
#